data_AF-A0A077WGW8-F1
#
_entry.id   AF-A0A077WGW8-F1
#
_cell.length_a   1.000
_cell.length_b   1.000
_cell.length_c   1.000
_cell.angle_alpha   90.00
_cell.angle_beta   90.00
_cell.angle_gamma   90.00
#
_symmetry.space_group_name_H-M   'P 1'
#
loop_
_entity.id
_entity.type
_entity.pdbx_description
1 polymer ?
#
loop_
_entity_poly.entity_id
_entity_poly.type
_entity_poly.pdbx_seq_one_letter_code
_entity_poly.pdbx_strand_id
1 'polypeptide(L)'
;MTMIRPYANLYHRRRIMQRSTGKLGFYAISHVWGNNAGDTMWDVGSFIHENGRPVKPIPMRPEKRSTLLALLRAHPDSYWWIDVLCAGVDTPLVMMKDIYSHCNSCIILLDCHPSTIERLSDPRIEKIGDALNSIRDAYALGHPDTKTQVADFCHMYQTELTALSSLVNCQWWNRVWTWQEVVLSGWGYILAEQGGPYSVDLFALKEMARMIKDMSYSFGAECEIVSLFQGTTQLRNMWSELCTTDKGHRMDVNNNSPIDLLFTLGQSSRKCMDPADYVYGVLGLLQLDIPRMNDPHAVWTYFLSKVEDLIASWLHEHESGRRITTITLSERAKKFDLSQAKDMADVYADLLHVEYTSSSSSSLKHI
;
A
#
# COMPACT_ATOMS: atom_id res chain seq x y z
N MET A 1 -9.46 12.75 24.74
CA MET A 1 -9.77 11.64 23.81
C MET A 1 -9.97 10.37 24.61
N THR A 2 -10.80 9.45 24.13
CA THR A 2 -11.14 8.22 24.85
C THR A 2 -10.92 7.03 23.93
N MET A 3 -10.11 6.08 24.38
CA MET A 3 -10.05 4.77 23.76
C MET A 3 -11.33 4.01 24.04
N ILE A 4 -11.89 3.42 22.99
CA ILE A 4 -13.17 2.74 23.04
C ILE A 4 -13.05 1.37 22.40
N ARG A 5 -13.92 0.44 22.84
CA ARG A 5 -14.08 -0.88 22.24
C ARG A 5 -15.50 -0.97 21.71
N PRO A 6 -15.73 -0.70 20.40
CA PRO A 6 -17.08 -0.64 19.85
C PRO A 6 -17.89 -1.92 20.12
N TYR A 7 -17.26 -3.10 20.06
CA TYR A 7 -17.95 -4.37 20.33
C TYR A 7 -18.53 -4.45 21.76
N ALA A 8 -17.89 -3.79 22.73
CA ALA A 8 -18.30 -3.79 24.13
C ALA A 8 -19.24 -2.64 24.50
N ASN A 9 -19.46 -1.67 23.59
CA ASN A 9 -20.27 -0.49 23.86
C ASN A 9 -21.28 -0.25 22.73
N LEU A 10 -22.56 -0.56 23.00
CA LEU A 10 -23.66 -0.43 22.04
C LEU A 10 -23.84 0.99 21.49
N TYR A 11 -23.57 2.03 22.30
CA TYR A 11 -23.66 3.41 21.84
C TYR A 11 -22.62 3.68 20.74
N HIS A 12 -21.35 3.34 20.98
CA HIS A 12 -20.30 3.54 19.99
C HIS A 12 -20.46 2.62 18.77
N ARG A 13 -20.91 1.38 18.96
CA ARG A 13 -21.24 0.45 17.86
C ARG A 13 -22.30 1.04 16.94
N ARG A 14 -23.42 1.53 17.49
CA ARG A 14 -24.50 2.13 16.70
C ARG A 14 -24.02 3.37 15.95
N ARG A 15 -23.26 4.25 16.59
CA ARG A 15 -22.70 5.44 15.93
C ARG A 15 -21.81 5.07 14.74
N ILE A 16 -20.88 4.13 14.93
CA ILE A 16 -20.02 3.64 13.85
C ILE A 16 -20.85 3.03 12.70
N MET A 17 -21.91 2.28 13.01
CA MET A 17 -22.80 1.70 11.99
C MET A 17 -23.67 2.74 11.26
N GLN A 18 -23.98 3.87 11.89
CA GLN A 18 -24.78 4.97 11.31
C GLN A 18 -24.02 5.85 10.30
N ARG A 19 -22.80 5.45 9.89
CA ARG A 19 -21.96 6.11 8.88
C ARG A 19 -22.66 6.39 7.55
N SER A 20 -23.68 5.61 7.18
CA SER A 20 -24.48 5.83 5.97
C SER A 20 -25.14 7.20 5.89
N THR A 21 -25.20 7.95 7.00
CA THR A 21 -25.74 9.31 7.04
C THR A 21 -24.71 10.41 6.77
N GLY A 22 -23.43 10.07 6.60
CA GLY A 22 -22.34 11.03 6.32
C GLY A 22 -21.95 11.96 7.48
N LYS A 23 -22.62 11.86 8.63
CA LYS A 23 -22.46 12.79 9.76
C LYS A 23 -21.33 12.44 10.73
N LEU A 24 -20.75 11.25 10.63
CA LEU A 24 -19.76 10.75 11.57
C LEU A 24 -18.51 10.27 10.82
N GLY A 25 -17.40 10.99 11.01
CA GLY A 25 -16.11 10.61 10.43
C GLY A 25 -15.50 9.42 11.17
N PHE A 26 -15.05 8.42 10.43
CA PHE A 26 -14.09 7.42 10.85
C PHE A 26 -12.86 7.48 9.99
N TYR A 27 -11.74 7.81 10.59
CA TYR A 27 -10.46 7.96 9.91
C TYR A 27 -9.51 6.86 10.36
N ALA A 28 -8.61 6.47 9.47
CA ALA A 28 -7.45 5.66 9.82
C ALA A 28 -6.19 6.51 9.63
N ILE A 29 -5.24 6.40 10.55
CA ILE A 29 -3.88 6.92 10.37
C ILE A 29 -2.98 5.76 9.96
N SER A 30 -2.37 5.89 8.80
CA SER A 30 -1.27 5.03 8.38
C SER A 30 0.04 5.80 8.56
N HIS A 31 1.03 5.18 9.21
CA HIS A 31 2.29 5.86 9.52
C HIS A 31 3.44 4.90 9.83
N VAL A 32 4.68 5.39 9.68
CA VAL A 32 5.85 4.72 10.24
C VAL A 32 5.81 4.85 11.76
N TRP A 33 6.03 3.73 12.43
CA TRP A 33 6.18 3.68 13.88
C TRP A 33 7.52 4.33 14.27
N GLY A 34 7.85 4.32 15.56
CA GLY A 34 9.25 4.46 15.92
C GLY A 34 10.05 3.26 15.39
N ASN A 35 11.30 3.47 14.95
CA ASN A 35 12.11 2.44 14.30
C ASN A 35 13.05 1.68 15.25
N ASN A 36 13.15 2.03 16.53
CA ASN A 36 14.19 1.50 17.42
C ASN A 36 13.70 1.30 18.86
N ALA A 37 14.28 0.31 19.55
CA ALA A 37 14.09 0.09 20.99
C ALA A 37 14.53 1.27 21.92
N GLY A 38 14.92 2.41 21.34
CA GLY A 38 15.18 3.69 22.01
C GLY A 38 14.28 4.84 21.55
N ASP A 39 13.20 4.56 20.81
CA ASP A 39 12.27 5.61 20.39
C ASP A 39 11.68 6.31 21.61
N THR A 40 11.57 7.63 21.50
CA THR A 40 10.95 8.44 22.53
C THR A 40 9.50 7.99 22.71
N MET A 41 9.21 7.41 23.87
CA MET A 41 7.84 7.14 24.30
C MET A 41 7.12 8.48 24.42
N TRP A 42 5.95 8.58 23.79
CA TRP A 42 5.08 9.74 23.92
C TRP A 42 4.11 9.51 25.07
N ASP A 43 4.21 10.34 26.10
CA ASP A 43 3.22 10.36 27.17
C ASP A 43 1.91 10.99 26.66
N VAL A 44 0.96 10.11 26.37
CA VAL A 44 -0.39 10.47 25.92
C VAL A 44 -1.42 10.43 27.06
N GLY A 45 -1.02 9.99 28.26
CA GLY A 45 -1.93 9.75 29.38
C GLY A 45 -2.62 11.02 29.89
N SER A 46 -2.00 12.18 29.66
CA SER A 46 -2.60 13.49 29.99
C SER A 46 -3.83 13.83 29.14
N PHE A 47 -4.03 13.20 27.98
CA PHE A 47 -5.14 13.54 27.07
C PHE A 47 -5.85 12.33 26.42
N ILE A 48 -5.35 11.10 26.58
CA ILE A 48 -6.01 9.86 26.15
C ILE A 48 -6.27 8.97 27.35
N HIS A 49 -7.52 8.53 27.48
CA HIS A 49 -7.96 7.66 28.57
C HIS A 49 -8.62 6.38 28.02
N GLU A 50 -8.39 5.24 28.67
CA GLU A 50 -9.12 3.99 28.45
C GLU A 50 -9.83 3.61 29.76
N ASN A 51 -11.16 3.46 29.73
CA ASN A 51 -11.96 3.15 30.93
C ASN A 51 -11.71 4.10 32.11
N GLY A 52 -11.56 5.40 31.81
CA GLY A 52 -11.29 6.44 32.80
C GLY A 52 -9.85 6.46 33.34
N ARG A 53 -8.97 5.57 32.87
CA ARG A 53 -7.55 5.55 33.26
C ARG A 53 -6.67 6.15 32.17
N PRO A 54 -5.62 6.91 32.52
CA PRO A 54 -4.63 7.38 31.54
C PRO A 54 -4.03 6.21 30.76
N VAL A 55 -3.92 6.37 29.44
CA VAL A 55 -3.23 5.40 28.58
C VAL A 55 -1.73 5.47 28.84
N LYS A 56 -1.06 4.31 28.81
CA LYS A 56 0.41 4.24 28.97
C LYS A 56 1.11 4.98 27.82
N PRO A 57 2.34 5.48 28.02
CA PRO A 57 3.12 6.04 26.94
C PRO A 57 3.24 5.06 25.76
N ILE A 58 3.28 5.60 24.54
CA ILE A 58 3.32 4.81 23.30
C ILE A 58 4.57 5.14 22.48
N PRO A 59 5.11 4.20 21.68
CA PRO A 59 6.22 4.49 20.79
C PRO A 59 5.76 5.39 19.63
N MET A 60 6.17 6.66 19.62
CA MET A 60 5.78 7.60 18.57
C MET A 60 6.90 8.61 18.30
N ARG A 61 7.28 8.72 17.03
CA ARG A 61 8.25 9.71 16.54
C ARG A 61 7.83 11.14 16.91
N PRO A 62 8.70 11.97 17.51
CA PRO A 62 8.38 13.34 17.92
C PRO A 62 7.83 14.22 16.79
N GLU A 63 8.39 14.08 15.60
CA GLU A 63 8.08 14.88 14.41
C GLU A 63 6.59 14.84 14.06
N LYS A 64 5.95 13.69 14.31
CA LYS A 64 4.55 13.41 13.98
C LYS A 64 3.53 14.00 14.96
N ARG A 65 3.94 14.22 16.21
CA ARG A 65 3.01 14.43 17.34
C ARG A 65 2.14 15.67 17.15
N SER A 66 2.74 16.78 16.75
CA SER A 66 2.03 18.04 16.55
C SER A 66 1.02 17.95 15.42
N THR A 67 1.40 17.34 14.30
CA THR A 67 0.54 17.11 13.13
C THR A 67 -0.63 16.21 13.47
N LEU A 68 -0.38 15.10 14.17
CA LEU A 68 -1.42 14.19 14.62
C LEU A 68 -2.41 14.89 15.57
N LEU A 69 -1.91 15.66 16.55
CA LEU A 69 -2.78 16.44 17.44
C LEU A 69 -3.59 17.50 16.68
N ALA A 70 -3.02 18.15 15.68
CA ALA A 70 -3.73 19.11 14.85
C ALA A 70 -4.86 18.45 14.05
N LEU A 71 -4.61 17.28 13.44
CA LEU A 71 -5.62 16.48 12.76
C LEU A 71 -6.76 16.08 13.70
N LEU A 72 -6.43 15.53 14.87
CA LEU A 72 -7.43 15.11 15.85
C LEU A 72 -8.29 16.27 16.35
N ARG A 73 -7.72 17.48 16.47
CA ARG A 73 -8.46 18.70 16.84
C ARG A 73 -9.34 19.23 15.71
N ALA A 74 -8.88 19.11 14.45
CA ALA A 74 -9.63 19.57 13.28
C ALA A 74 -10.91 18.74 13.03
N HIS A 75 -10.97 17.52 13.56
CA HIS A 75 -12.10 16.61 13.41
C HIS A 75 -12.67 16.18 14.77
N PRO A 76 -13.31 17.10 15.53
CA PRO A 76 -13.96 16.72 16.78
C PRO A 76 -15.14 15.76 16.54
N ASP A 77 -15.51 14.99 17.57
CA ASP A 77 -16.64 14.03 17.53
C ASP A 77 -16.54 12.96 16.41
N SER A 78 -15.31 12.57 16.08
CA SER A 78 -15.00 11.54 15.09
C SER A 78 -14.28 10.34 15.72
N TYR A 79 -14.18 9.25 14.96
CA TYR A 79 -13.54 8.01 15.35
C TYR A 79 -12.22 7.86 14.60
N TRP A 80 -11.18 7.39 15.28
CA TRP A 80 -9.86 7.24 14.70
C TRP A 80 -9.32 5.85 14.98
N TRP A 81 -8.82 5.20 13.93
CA TRP A 81 -7.95 4.06 14.04
C TRP A 81 -6.50 4.52 13.91
N ILE A 82 -5.69 4.25 14.94
CA ILE A 82 -4.26 4.56 14.95
C ILE A 82 -3.58 3.31 15.50
N ASP A 83 -2.86 2.57 14.65
CA ASP A 83 -2.33 1.24 14.98
C ASP A 83 -1.64 1.20 16.34
N VAL A 84 -0.72 2.14 16.60
CA VAL A 84 0.06 2.14 17.86
C VAL A 84 -0.79 2.37 19.13
N LEU A 85 -2.01 2.89 18.98
CA LEU A 85 -2.98 3.05 20.08
C LEU A 85 -4.01 1.92 20.11
N CYS A 86 -4.38 1.37 18.95
CA CYS A 86 -5.54 0.49 18.80
C CYS A 86 -5.18 -0.99 18.59
N ALA A 87 -3.99 -1.29 18.06
CA ALA A 87 -3.50 -2.63 17.84
C ALA A 87 -2.75 -3.12 19.09
N GLY A 88 -3.41 -3.95 19.90
CA GLY A 88 -2.80 -4.67 21.01
C GLY A 88 -2.33 -6.06 20.59
N VAL A 89 -1.73 -6.79 21.56
CA VAL A 89 -1.38 -8.21 21.43
C VAL A 89 -2.59 -9.09 21.10
N ASP A 90 -3.77 -8.73 21.60
CA ASP A 90 -5.00 -9.50 21.41
C ASP A 90 -5.81 -9.06 20.18
N THR A 91 -5.35 -8.06 19.43
CA THR A 91 -6.07 -7.56 18.26
C THR A 91 -6.00 -8.61 17.13
N PRO A 92 -7.14 -9.15 16.66
CA PRO A 92 -7.16 -10.07 15.52
C PRO A 92 -6.73 -9.32 14.26
N LEU A 93 -5.64 -9.75 13.62
CA LEU A 93 -5.07 -9.02 12.48
C LEU A 93 -5.98 -9.06 11.23
N VAL A 94 -6.89 -10.04 11.14
CA VAL A 94 -7.92 -10.08 10.09
C VAL A 94 -8.82 -8.84 10.06
N MET A 95 -8.99 -8.15 11.20
CA MET A 95 -9.85 -6.97 11.28
C MET A 95 -9.28 -5.75 10.54
N MET A 96 -7.99 -5.78 10.18
CA MET A 96 -7.34 -4.71 9.41
C MET A 96 -8.06 -4.49 8.07
N LYS A 97 -8.59 -5.57 7.46
CA LYS A 97 -9.42 -5.48 6.27
C LYS A 97 -10.60 -4.53 6.50
N ASP A 98 -11.37 -4.80 7.54
CA ASP A 98 -12.60 -4.05 7.82
C ASP A 98 -12.31 -2.60 8.24
N ILE A 99 -11.22 -2.37 8.96
CA ILE A 99 -10.79 -1.02 9.35
C ILE A 99 -10.57 -0.16 8.12
N TYR A 100 -9.70 -0.60 7.21
CA TYR A 100 -9.34 0.22 6.05
C TYR A 100 -10.50 0.26 5.04
N SER A 101 -11.16 -0.85 4.73
CA SER A 101 -12.29 -0.88 3.80
C SER A 101 -13.50 -0.04 4.22
N HIS A 102 -13.64 0.25 5.52
CA HIS A 102 -14.76 1.04 6.03
C HIS A 102 -14.37 2.43 6.55
N CYS A 103 -13.09 2.83 6.46
CA CYS A 103 -12.67 4.19 6.77
C CYS A 103 -13.25 5.19 5.77
N ASN A 104 -13.62 6.38 6.26
CA ASN A 104 -14.01 7.51 5.41
C ASN A 104 -12.80 8.04 4.63
N SER A 105 -11.63 8.01 5.27
CA SER A 105 -10.36 8.36 4.64
C SER A 105 -9.23 7.73 5.45
N CYS A 106 -8.23 7.21 4.75
CA CYS A 106 -6.94 6.84 5.31
C CYS A 106 -5.97 8.02 5.14
N ILE A 107 -5.51 8.58 6.25
CA ILE A 107 -4.52 9.67 6.24
C ILE A 107 -3.15 9.04 6.43
N ILE A 108 -2.29 9.21 5.43
CA ILE A 108 -0.94 8.68 5.41
C ILE A 108 0.02 9.79 5.88
N LEU A 109 0.64 9.58 7.04
CA LEU A 109 1.65 10.49 7.58
C LEU A 109 3.04 10.00 7.17
N LEU A 110 3.56 10.57 6.07
CA LEU A 110 4.84 10.19 5.51
C LEU A 110 6.01 10.84 6.25
N ASP A 111 7.09 10.07 6.35
CA ASP A 111 8.38 10.49 6.90
C ASP A 111 9.21 11.33 5.90
N CYS A 112 8.58 12.36 5.33
CA CYS A 112 9.22 13.33 4.44
C CYS A 112 9.21 14.76 5.00
N HIS A 113 9.99 15.63 4.36
CA HIS A 113 9.96 17.06 4.66
C HIS A 113 8.67 17.72 4.12
N PRO A 114 8.07 18.70 4.82
CA PRO A 114 6.85 19.37 4.37
C PRO A 114 6.91 19.95 2.95
N SER A 115 8.09 20.44 2.53
CA SER A 115 8.28 20.97 1.17
C SER A 115 8.08 19.92 0.07
N THR A 116 8.26 18.64 0.38
CA THR A 116 7.96 17.55 -0.57
C THR A 116 6.47 17.52 -0.86
N ILE A 117 5.62 17.58 0.17
CA ILE A 117 4.16 17.58 0.01
C ILE A 117 3.69 18.89 -0.62
N GLU A 118 4.22 20.04 -0.17
CA GLU A 118 3.95 21.34 -0.79
C GLU A 118 4.20 21.34 -2.29
N ARG A 119 5.35 20.82 -2.73
CA ARG A 119 5.72 20.74 -4.16
C ARG A 119 4.77 19.85 -4.94
N LEU A 120 4.33 18.75 -4.33
CA LEU A 120 3.44 17.76 -4.96
C LEU A 120 1.96 18.15 -4.91
N SER A 121 1.59 19.11 -4.04
CA SER A 121 0.27 19.73 -4.00
C SER A 121 0.13 20.91 -4.96
N ASP A 122 1.21 21.33 -5.62
CA ASP A 122 1.18 22.45 -6.56
C ASP A 122 0.37 22.09 -7.81
N PRO A 123 -0.59 22.92 -8.26
CA PRO A 123 -1.38 22.65 -9.47
C PRO A 123 -0.54 22.44 -10.74
N ARG A 124 0.72 22.89 -10.77
CA ARG A 124 1.68 22.58 -11.85
C ARG A 124 1.92 21.09 -12.04
N ILE A 125 1.67 20.28 -11.02
CA ILE A 125 1.70 18.82 -11.09
C ILE A 125 0.76 18.29 -12.16
N GLU A 126 -0.42 18.89 -12.37
CA GLU A 126 -1.35 18.45 -13.40
C GLU A 126 -0.73 18.64 -14.80
N LYS A 127 0.05 19.70 -15.00
CA LYS A 127 0.76 19.98 -16.25
C LYS A 127 1.86 18.98 -16.57
N ILE A 128 2.37 18.27 -15.56
CA ILE A 128 3.29 17.16 -15.78
C ILE A 128 2.59 16.11 -16.65
N GLY A 129 1.37 15.72 -16.29
CA GLY A 129 0.61 14.73 -17.05
C GLY A 129 0.41 15.10 -18.53
N ASP A 130 0.03 16.35 -18.79
CA ASP A 130 -0.14 16.87 -20.15
C ASP A 130 1.17 16.85 -20.95
N ALA A 131 2.28 17.24 -20.31
CA ALA A 131 3.60 17.22 -20.93
C ALA A 131 4.05 15.78 -21.23
N LEU A 132 3.83 14.85 -20.30
CA LEU A 132 4.14 13.43 -20.49
C LEU A 132 3.33 12.80 -21.62
N ASN A 133 2.02 13.11 -21.71
CA ASN A 133 1.18 12.65 -22.81
C ASN A 133 1.66 13.21 -24.16
N SER A 134 2.02 14.50 -24.20
CA SER A 134 2.54 15.13 -25.42
C SER A 134 3.83 14.47 -25.91
N ILE A 135 4.76 14.16 -24.99
CA ILE A 135 6.02 13.47 -25.28
C ILE A 135 5.76 12.05 -25.78
N ARG A 136 4.85 11.30 -25.13
CA ARG A 136 4.43 9.96 -25.56
C ARG A 136 3.87 9.98 -26.98
N ASP A 137 2.98 10.92 -27.28
CA ASP A 137 2.33 11.00 -28.59
C ASP A 137 3.34 11.40 -29.68
N ALA A 138 4.27 12.32 -29.37
CA ALA A 138 5.36 12.68 -30.28
C ALA A 138 6.28 11.47 -30.58
N TYR A 139 6.58 10.66 -29.56
CA TYR A 139 7.35 9.43 -29.73
C TYR A 139 6.63 8.41 -30.62
N ALA A 140 5.34 8.17 -30.36
CA ALA A 140 4.53 7.21 -31.12
C ALA A 140 4.44 7.58 -32.60
N LEU A 141 4.50 8.87 -32.93
CA LEU A 141 4.52 9.40 -34.30
C LEU A 141 5.94 9.43 -34.92
N GLY A 142 6.97 9.05 -34.17
CA GLY A 142 8.35 8.99 -34.66
C GLY A 142 9.00 10.37 -34.84
N HIS A 143 8.62 11.37 -34.04
CA HIS A 143 9.25 12.70 -34.13
C HIS A 143 10.75 12.65 -33.75
N PRO A 144 11.63 13.26 -34.58
CA PRO A 144 13.09 13.21 -34.36
C PRO A 144 13.53 13.92 -33.07
N ASP A 145 12.75 14.92 -32.62
CA ASP A 145 13.10 15.78 -31.48
C ASP A 145 12.68 15.23 -30.11
N THR A 146 12.15 14.00 -30.06
CA THR A 146 11.57 13.46 -28.83
C THR A 146 12.59 13.39 -27.68
N LYS A 147 13.87 13.13 -27.98
CA LYS A 147 14.94 13.14 -26.97
C LYS A 147 15.15 14.54 -26.36
N THR A 148 15.10 15.59 -27.19
CA THR A 148 15.22 16.97 -26.72
C THR A 148 14.02 17.35 -25.86
N GLN A 149 12.80 16.98 -26.28
CA GLN A 149 11.57 17.22 -25.49
C GLN A 149 11.62 16.57 -24.11
N VAL A 150 12.18 15.35 -24.04
CA VAL A 150 12.43 14.65 -22.78
C VAL A 150 13.40 15.43 -21.88
N ALA A 151 14.54 15.87 -22.43
CA ALA A 151 15.54 16.61 -21.67
C ALA A 151 14.96 17.94 -21.15
N ASP A 152 14.23 18.67 -22.00
CA ASP A 152 13.57 19.91 -21.65
C ASP A 152 12.51 19.70 -20.57
N PHE A 153 11.72 18.63 -20.68
CA PHE A 153 10.76 18.23 -19.65
C PHE A 153 11.45 17.98 -18.32
N CYS A 154 12.53 17.19 -18.30
CA CYS A 154 13.25 16.86 -17.09
C CYS A 154 13.87 18.11 -16.44
N HIS A 155 14.39 19.03 -17.23
CA HIS A 155 14.90 20.31 -16.74
C HIS A 155 13.77 21.17 -16.16
N MET A 156 12.65 21.27 -16.88
CA MET A 156 11.49 22.09 -16.49
C MET A 156 10.84 21.62 -15.18
N TYR A 157 10.75 20.30 -14.97
CA TYR A 157 10.05 19.70 -13.82
C TYR A 157 11.01 19.08 -12.80
N GLN A 158 12.30 19.41 -12.84
CA GLN A 158 13.34 18.77 -12.02
C GLN A 158 12.99 18.72 -10.52
N THR A 159 12.44 19.81 -9.98
CA THR A 159 12.12 19.90 -8.54
C THR A 159 10.92 19.01 -8.17
N GLU A 160 9.88 18.94 -9.01
CA GLU A 160 8.73 18.06 -8.84
C GLU A 160 9.16 16.59 -8.92
N LEU A 161 10.02 16.26 -9.88
CA LEU A 161 10.61 14.93 -10.02
C LEU A 161 11.45 14.56 -8.78
N THR A 162 12.21 15.51 -8.24
CA THR A 162 12.96 15.33 -7.00
C THR A 162 12.01 15.12 -5.80
N ALA A 163 10.88 15.82 -5.75
CA ALA A 163 9.87 15.63 -4.70
C ALA A 163 9.20 14.25 -4.80
N LEU A 164 8.87 13.78 -6.01
CA LEU A 164 8.35 12.41 -6.23
C LEU A 164 9.37 11.36 -5.79
N SER A 165 10.63 11.53 -6.16
CA SER A 165 11.72 10.65 -5.73
C SER A 165 11.84 10.64 -4.20
N SER A 166 11.80 11.80 -3.55
CA SER A 166 11.82 11.90 -2.08
C SER A 166 10.63 11.18 -1.44
N LEU A 167 9.44 11.32 -2.05
CA LEU A 167 8.21 10.69 -1.55
C LEU A 167 8.30 9.16 -1.60
N VAL A 168 8.80 8.56 -2.67
CA VAL A 168 8.88 7.08 -2.76
C VAL A 168 10.02 6.46 -1.97
N ASN A 169 11.01 7.27 -1.60
CA ASN A 169 12.09 6.85 -0.73
C ASN A 169 11.73 6.97 0.77
N CYS A 170 10.51 7.40 1.10
CA CYS A 170 10.01 7.38 2.47
C CYS A 170 9.98 5.95 3.02
N GLN A 171 10.39 5.79 4.28
CA GLN A 171 10.41 4.49 4.96
C GLN A 171 9.03 3.86 5.05
N TRP A 172 7.99 4.69 5.04
CA TRP A 172 6.62 4.22 5.02
C TRP A 172 6.36 3.18 3.94
N TRP A 173 6.80 3.43 2.70
CA TRP A 173 6.60 2.52 1.56
C TRP A 173 7.26 1.17 1.73
N ASN A 174 8.24 1.05 2.63
CA ASN A 174 8.93 -0.21 2.89
C ASN A 174 8.15 -1.13 3.83
N ARG A 175 7.03 -0.71 4.45
CA ARG A 175 6.26 -1.56 5.39
C ARG A 175 5.29 -2.45 4.63
N VAL A 176 5.27 -3.75 4.92
CA VAL A 176 4.33 -4.73 4.33
C VAL A 176 2.87 -4.24 4.41
N TRP A 177 2.47 -3.67 5.55
CA TRP A 177 1.11 -3.21 5.81
C TRP A 177 0.60 -2.10 4.88
N THR A 178 1.49 -1.31 4.25
CA THR A 178 1.10 -0.17 3.40
C THR A 178 0.17 -0.54 2.26
N TRP A 179 0.29 -1.77 1.76
CA TRP A 179 -0.57 -2.27 0.71
C TRP A 179 -2.03 -2.30 1.13
N GLN A 180 -2.36 -2.95 2.24
CA GLN A 180 -3.73 -2.95 2.78
C GLN A 180 -4.21 -1.54 3.11
N GLU A 181 -3.34 -0.72 3.70
CA GLU A 181 -3.65 0.66 4.10
C GLU A 181 -4.07 1.54 2.91
N VAL A 182 -3.43 1.38 1.75
CA VAL A 182 -3.71 2.13 0.50
C VAL A 182 -4.83 1.51 -0.31
N VAL A 183 -4.78 0.20 -0.49
CA VAL A 183 -5.63 -0.51 -1.43
C VAL A 183 -7.04 -0.62 -0.86
N LEU A 184 -7.17 -1.05 0.40
CA LEU A 184 -8.49 -1.27 0.98
C LEU A 184 -9.23 0.03 1.32
N SER A 185 -8.53 1.09 1.69
CA SER A 185 -9.17 2.38 2.00
C SER A 185 -9.86 3.01 0.80
N GLY A 186 -9.36 2.76 -0.42
CA GLY A 186 -9.86 3.33 -1.66
C GLY A 186 -9.60 4.84 -1.81
N TRP A 187 -9.59 5.59 -0.71
CA TRP A 187 -9.41 7.04 -0.63
C TRP A 187 -8.47 7.41 0.52
N GLY A 188 -7.55 8.34 0.24
CA GLY A 188 -6.61 8.81 1.26
C GLY A 188 -5.90 10.09 0.90
N TYR A 189 -5.40 10.75 1.93
CA TYR A 189 -4.57 11.94 1.81
C TYR A 189 -3.18 11.65 2.35
N ILE A 190 -2.17 12.15 1.64
CA ILE A 190 -0.78 12.09 2.07
C ILE A 190 -0.42 13.43 2.69
N LEU A 191 0.14 13.39 3.89
CA LEU A 191 0.66 14.53 4.64
C LEU A 191 2.11 14.26 5.05
N ALA A 192 2.91 15.32 5.21
CA ALA A 192 4.20 15.21 5.86
C ALA A 192 3.98 15.06 7.37
N GLU A 193 4.68 14.14 8.02
CA GLU A 193 4.53 13.95 9.46
C GLU A 193 4.96 15.19 10.26
N GLN A 194 5.91 15.96 9.73
CA GLN A 194 6.40 17.22 10.31
C GLN A 194 5.41 18.39 10.17
N GLY A 195 4.27 18.18 9.51
CA GLY A 195 3.19 19.15 9.38
C GLY A 195 3.22 19.94 8.08
N GLY A 196 2.48 21.05 8.07
CA GLY A 196 2.26 21.88 6.88
C GLY A 196 0.78 21.93 6.49
N PRO A 197 0.36 22.93 5.70
CA PRO A 197 -1.04 23.08 5.28
C PRO A 197 -1.38 22.24 4.04
N TYR A 198 -0.39 21.59 3.44
CA TYR A 198 -0.51 20.91 2.16
C TYR A 198 -0.79 19.43 2.34
N SER A 199 -1.56 18.88 1.40
CA SER A 199 -1.86 17.45 1.29
C SER A 199 -1.86 17.03 -0.16
N VAL A 200 -1.40 15.82 -0.44
CA VAL A 200 -1.50 15.22 -1.77
C VAL A 200 -2.64 14.21 -1.77
N ASP A 201 -3.53 14.33 -2.75
CA ASP A 201 -4.54 13.29 -3.00
C ASP A 201 -3.81 12.04 -3.49
N LEU A 202 -4.04 10.92 -2.82
CA LEU A 202 -3.46 9.64 -3.20
C LEU A 202 -3.80 9.31 -4.67
N PHE A 203 -5.02 9.60 -5.13
CA PHE A 203 -5.48 9.40 -6.52
C PHE A 203 -4.69 10.24 -7.54
N ALA A 204 -4.39 11.51 -7.23
CA ALA A 204 -3.57 12.33 -8.12
C ALA A 204 -2.15 11.75 -8.28
N LEU A 205 -1.59 11.24 -7.17
CA LEU A 205 -0.30 10.53 -7.21
C LEU A 205 -0.41 9.23 -8.01
N LYS A 206 -1.55 8.53 -7.92
CA LYS A 206 -1.85 7.32 -8.71
C LYS A 206 -1.75 7.59 -10.21
N GLU A 207 -2.47 8.58 -10.69
CA GLU A 207 -2.48 8.94 -12.11
C GLU A 207 -1.09 9.34 -12.61
N MET A 208 -0.34 10.10 -11.81
CA MET A 208 1.00 10.50 -12.19
C MET A 208 1.95 9.32 -12.35
N ALA A 209 1.94 8.41 -11.40
CA ALA A 209 2.78 7.22 -11.44
C ALA A 209 2.37 6.29 -12.60
N ARG A 210 1.08 6.23 -12.97
CA ARG A 210 0.60 5.50 -14.15
C ARG A 210 1.21 6.08 -15.41
N MET A 211 1.16 7.40 -15.58
CA MET A 211 1.75 8.09 -16.72
C MET A 211 3.27 7.85 -16.83
N ILE A 212 3.99 7.91 -15.70
CA ILE A 212 5.42 7.61 -15.65
C ILE A 212 5.70 6.16 -16.09
N LYS A 213 4.91 5.20 -15.60
CA LYS A 213 5.02 3.79 -15.98
C LYS A 213 4.77 3.61 -17.48
N ASP A 214 3.67 4.13 -18.02
CA ASP A 214 3.29 3.95 -19.42
C ASP A 214 4.39 4.47 -20.36
N MET A 215 4.97 5.63 -20.04
CA MET A 215 6.12 6.14 -20.77
C MET A 215 7.34 5.21 -20.69
N SER A 216 7.68 4.70 -19.50
CA SER A 216 8.84 3.82 -19.37
C SER A 216 8.76 2.59 -20.28
N TYR A 217 7.55 2.11 -20.58
CA TYR A 217 7.32 1.06 -21.58
C TYR A 217 7.45 1.59 -23.02
N SER A 218 6.84 2.74 -23.33
CA SER A 218 6.88 3.31 -24.68
C SER A 218 8.30 3.64 -25.13
N PHE A 219 9.14 4.20 -24.25
CA PHE A 219 10.48 4.67 -24.59
C PHE A 219 11.58 3.58 -24.53
N GLY A 220 11.24 2.36 -24.10
CA GLY A 220 12.21 1.33 -23.74
C GLY A 220 12.94 1.63 -22.43
N ALA A 221 13.36 0.59 -21.72
CA ALA A 221 13.99 0.70 -20.39
C ALA A 221 15.33 1.47 -20.39
N GLU A 222 15.92 1.72 -21.55
CA GLU A 222 17.20 2.42 -21.72
C GLU A 222 17.04 3.95 -21.88
N CYS A 223 15.82 4.49 -21.87
CA CYS A 223 15.62 5.92 -22.01
C CYS A 223 16.15 6.71 -20.81
N GLU A 224 16.82 7.84 -21.05
CA GLU A 224 17.26 8.79 -20.02
C GLU A 224 16.13 9.20 -19.06
N ILE A 225 14.87 9.19 -19.50
CA ILE A 225 13.69 9.34 -18.62
C ILE A 225 13.75 8.36 -17.44
N VAL A 226 14.00 7.08 -17.70
CA VAL A 226 13.98 6.01 -16.69
C VAL A 226 15.13 6.15 -15.69
N SER A 227 16.30 6.60 -16.15
CA SER A 227 17.44 6.87 -15.26
C SER A 227 17.28 8.19 -14.48
N LEU A 228 16.51 9.15 -15.01
CA LEU A 228 16.28 10.46 -14.39
C LEU A 228 15.30 10.43 -13.23
N PHE A 229 14.30 9.53 -13.20
CA PHE A 229 13.69 9.21 -11.90
C PHE A 229 14.61 8.22 -11.18
N GLN A 230 15.56 8.74 -10.43
CA GLN A 230 16.22 7.98 -9.37
C GLN A 230 15.12 7.51 -8.40
N GLY A 231 14.77 6.22 -8.45
CA GLY A 231 13.57 5.69 -7.81
C GLY A 231 12.48 5.21 -8.76
N THR A 232 12.66 5.25 -10.10
CA THR A 232 11.72 4.70 -11.10
C THR A 232 11.40 3.25 -10.81
N THR A 233 12.37 2.41 -10.47
CA THR A 233 12.09 0.99 -10.20
C THR A 233 11.20 0.84 -8.97
N GLN A 234 11.46 1.60 -7.90
CA GLN A 234 10.63 1.61 -6.70
C GLN A 234 9.24 2.20 -7.00
N LEU A 235 9.16 3.35 -7.67
CA LEU A 235 7.93 3.97 -8.16
C LEU A 235 7.14 3.00 -9.05
N ARG A 236 7.77 2.41 -10.05
CA ARG A 236 7.20 1.48 -11.02
C ARG A 236 6.75 0.21 -10.35
N ASN A 237 7.52 -0.35 -9.43
CA ASN A 237 7.14 -1.56 -8.71
C ASN A 237 5.96 -1.21 -7.79
N MET A 238 6.15 -0.28 -6.85
CA MET A 238 5.10 0.26 -5.98
C MET A 238 3.81 0.59 -6.75
N TRP A 239 3.93 1.14 -7.96
CA TRP A 239 2.79 1.57 -8.73
C TRP A 239 2.20 0.47 -9.61
N SER A 240 3.01 -0.43 -10.18
CA SER A 240 2.50 -1.63 -10.85
C SER A 240 1.67 -2.46 -9.88
N GLU A 241 2.09 -2.49 -8.63
CA GLU A 241 1.38 -3.11 -7.53
C GLU A 241 0.05 -2.41 -7.17
N LEU A 242 -0.01 -1.08 -7.25
CA LEU A 242 -1.23 -0.32 -6.98
C LEU A 242 -2.18 -0.26 -8.19
N CYS A 243 -1.67 -0.24 -9.42
CA CYS A 243 -2.43 -0.20 -10.67
C CYS A 243 -3.15 -1.49 -11.01
N THR A 244 -2.65 -2.65 -10.57
CA THR A 244 -3.38 -3.90 -10.79
C THR A 244 -4.80 -3.79 -10.22
N THR A 245 -5.04 -2.91 -9.23
CA THR A 245 -6.32 -2.71 -8.52
C THR A 245 -7.28 -1.68 -9.13
N ASP A 246 -6.95 -1.15 -10.30
CA ASP A 246 -7.57 0.05 -10.85
C ASP A 246 -8.82 -0.22 -11.72
N LYS A 247 -9.95 -0.56 -11.07
CA LYS A 247 -11.28 -0.39 -11.67
C LYS A 247 -12.14 0.56 -10.84
N GLY A 248 -11.75 1.84 -10.79
CA GLY A 248 -12.60 3.06 -10.78
C GLY A 248 -13.75 3.27 -9.78
N HIS A 249 -14.28 2.26 -9.11
CA HIS A 249 -15.32 2.30 -8.09
C HIS A 249 -14.88 1.34 -7.01
N ARG A 250 -15.02 1.71 -5.71
CA ARG A 250 -14.73 0.89 -4.51
C ARG A 250 -14.13 -0.45 -4.88
N MET A 251 -12.79 -0.55 -4.87
CA MET A 251 -12.04 -1.68 -5.42
C MET A 251 -12.86 -2.96 -5.34
N ASP A 252 -13.40 -3.37 -6.47
CA ASP A 252 -14.02 -4.67 -6.56
C ASP A 252 -12.83 -5.63 -6.58
N VAL A 253 -12.32 -5.97 -5.40
CA VAL A 253 -11.22 -6.93 -5.19
C VAL A 253 -11.53 -8.24 -5.93
N ASN A 254 -12.79 -8.48 -6.27
CA ASN A 254 -13.27 -9.58 -7.10
C ASN A 254 -12.83 -9.52 -8.57
N ASN A 255 -12.39 -8.37 -9.09
CA ASN A 255 -12.01 -8.21 -10.51
C ASN A 255 -10.53 -8.51 -10.80
N ASN A 256 -9.69 -8.55 -9.77
CA ASN A 256 -8.31 -8.94 -9.93
C ASN A 256 -8.16 -10.41 -9.66
N SER A 257 -7.40 -11.08 -10.52
CA SER A 257 -7.02 -12.45 -10.23
C SER A 257 -6.22 -12.47 -8.91
N PRO A 258 -6.63 -13.23 -7.90
CA PRO A 258 -5.80 -13.43 -6.71
C PRO A 258 -4.40 -13.96 -7.07
N ILE A 259 -4.29 -14.66 -8.20
CA ILE A 259 -3.02 -15.14 -8.75
C ILE A 259 -2.11 -13.98 -9.18
N ASP A 260 -2.65 -12.99 -9.89
CA ASP A 260 -1.87 -11.81 -10.32
C ASP A 260 -1.38 -11.01 -9.11
N LEU A 261 -2.20 -10.95 -8.06
CA LEU A 261 -1.81 -10.32 -6.79
C LEU A 261 -0.64 -11.07 -6.14
N LEU A 262 -0.67 -12.40 -6.09
CA LEU A 262 0.43 -13.21 -5.55
C LEU A 262 1.74 -13.02 -6.34
N PHE A 263 1.68 -12.93 -7.67
CA PHE A 263 2.85 -12.61 -8.48
C PHE A 263 3.38 -11.20 -8.20
N THR A 264 2.47 -10.25 -8.04
CA THR A 264 2.80 -8.86 -7.72
C THR A 264 3.49 -8.76 -6.35
N LEU A 265 3.04 -9.54 -5.37
CA LEU A 265 3.69 -9.65 -4.05
C LEU A 265 5.12 -10.19 -4.16
N GLY A 266 5.37 -11.13 -5.07
CA GLY A 266 6.71 -11.68 -5.36
C GLY A 266 7.72 -10.68 -5.92
N GLN A 267 7.29 -9.47 -6.28
CA GLN A 267 8.14 -8.39 -6.80
C GLN A 267 8.37 -7.26 -5.78
N SER A 268 7.74 -7.35 -4.60
CA SER A 268 7.75 -6.30 -3.59
C SER A 268 8.99 -6.38 -2.70
N SER A 269 9.68 -5.26 -2.49
CA SER A 269 10.84 -5.16 -1.58
C SER A 269 10.47 -4.76 -0.15
N ARG A 270 9.17 -4.79 0.20
CA ARG A 270 8.69 -4.42 1.54
C ARG A 270 9.17 -5.40 2.61
N LYS A 271 9.30 -4.90 3.83
CA LYS A 271 9.87 -5.58 4.99
C LYS A 271 8.99 -5.38 6.21
N CYS A 272 9.13 -6.30 7.15
CA CYS A 272 8.52 -6.22 8.47
C CYS A 272 9.50 -6.72 9.53
N MET A 273 9.24 -6.39 10.79
CA MET A 273 10.04 -6.86 11.92
C MET A 273 9.57 -8.22 12.42
N ASP A 274 8.26 -8.46 12.41
CA ASP A 274 7.67 -9.76 12.70
C ASP A 274 7.54 -10.57 11.40
N PRO A 275 8.21 -11.72 11.26
CA PRO A 275 8.10 -12.55 10.06
C PRO A 275 6.67 -12.95 9.68
N ALA A 276 5.76 -13.09 10.65
CA ALA A 276 4.37 -13.45 10.38
C ALA A 276 3.62 -12.30 9.66
N ASP A 277 4.08 -11.06 9.77
CA ASP A 277 3.47 -9.92 9.08
C ASP A 277 3.61 -10.00 7.56
N TYR A 278 4.54 -10.80 7.01
CA TYR A 278 4.55 -11.08 5.58
C TYR A 278 3.23 -11.70 5.11
N VAL A 279 2.61 -12.53 5.96
CA VAL A 279 1.29 -13.12 5.72
C VAL A 279 0.17 -12.18 6.16
N TYR A 280 0.20 -11.69 7.41
CA TYR A 280 -0.88 -10.86 7.94
C TYR A 280 -1.07 -9.55 7.18
N GLY A 281 0.01 -9.00 6.64
CA GLY A 281 0.03 -7.79 5.86
C GLY A 281 -0.65 -7.87 4.50
N VAL A 282 -1.09 -9.06 4.04
CA VAL A 282 -1.77 -9.25 2.75
C VAL A 282 -3.15 -9.90 2.84
N LEU A 283 -3.59 -10.37 4.01
CA LEU A 283 -4.81 -11.17 4.16
C LEU A 283 -6.08 -10.46 3.67
N GLY A 284 -6.23 -9.17 4.00
CA GLY A 284 -7.40 -8.40 3.58
C GLY A 284 -7.52 -8.25 2.07
N LEU A 285 -6.40 -8.26 1.35
CA LEU A 285 -6.35 -8.17 -0.10
C LEU A 285 -6.69 -9.50 -0.77
N LEU A 286 -6.21 -10.60 -0.20
CA LEU A 286 -6.53 -11.96 -0.65
C LEU A 286 -7.90 -12.44 -0.12
N GLN A 287 -8.56 -11.64 0.71
CA GLN A 287 -9.81 -11.96 1.39
C GLN A 287 -9.74 -13.26 2.21
N LEU A 288 -8.57 -13.53 2.80
CA LEU A 288 -8.33 -14.71 3.62
C LEU A 288 -8.58 -14.40 5.10
N ASP A 289 -9.18 -15.35 5.81
CA ASP A 289 -9.34 -15.30 7.27
C ASP A 289 -8.37 -16.30 7.90
N ILE A 290 -7.28 -15.78 8.48
CA ILE A 290 -6.28 -16.56 9.21
C ILE A 290 -6.18 -15.95 10.61
N PRO A 291 -6.41 -16.74 11.68
CA PRO A 291 -6.31 -16.24 13.03
C PRO A 291 -4.87 -15.86 13.38
N ARG A 292 -4.71 -15.00 14.39
CA ARG A 292 -3.39 -14.68 14.93
C ARG A 292 -2.78 -15.94 15.57
N MET A 293 -1.54 -16.28 15.20
CA MET A 293 -0.77 -17.40 15.75
C MET A 293 0.60 -16.90 16.19
N ASN A 294 1.19 -17.55 17.19
CA ASN A 294 2.49 -17.16 17.73
C ASN A 294 3.68 -17.77 16.97
N ASP A 295 3.44 -18.82 16.19
CA ASP A 295 4.47 -19.52 15.43
C ASP A 295 4.38 -19.13 13.94
N PRO A 296 5.38 -18.40 13.40
CA PRO A 296 5.41 -18.02 11.98
C PRO A 296 5.34 -19.23 11.03
N HIS A 297 5.86 -20.39 11.43
CA HIS A 297 5.78 -21.60 10.61
C HIS A 297 4.33 -22.08 10.48
N ALA A 298 3.60 -22.15 11.59
CA ALA A 298 2.18 -22.47 11.58
C ALA A 298 1.35 -21.46 10.76
N VAL A 299 1.66 -20.16 10.86
CA VAL A 299 1.02 -19.12 10.03
C VAL A 299 1.24 -19.39 8.55
N TRP A 300 2.47 -19.69 8.16
CA TRP A 300 2.82 -19.97 6.77
C TRP A 300 2.14 -21.22 6.23
N THR A 301 2.17 -22.33 6.97
CA THR A 301 1.49 -23.57 6.58
C THR A 301 -0.01 -23.37 6.40
N TYR A 302 -0.66 -22.65 7.32
CA TYR A 302 -2.08 -22.34 7.20
C TYR A 302 -2.38 -21.43 6.00
N PHE A 303 -1.53 -20.44 5.76
CA PHE A 303 -1.62 -19.56 4.60
C PHE A 303 -1.53 -20.35 3.29
N LEU A 304 -0.56 -21.26 3.15
CA LEU A 304 -0.42 -22.09 1.97
C LEU A 304 -1.67 -22.92 1.68
N SER A 305 -2.26 -23.55 2.71
CA SER A 305 -3.52 -24.27 2.55
C SER A 305 -4.66 -23.36 2.05
N LYS A 306 -4.74 -22.12 2.55
CA LYS A 306 -5.72 -21.14 2.07
C LYS A 306 -5.46 -20.65 0.65
N VAL A 307 -4.19 -20.58 0.24
CA VAL A 307 -3.83 -20.27 -1.15
C VAL A 307 -4.20 -21.42 -2.08
N GLU A 308 -4.04 -22.68 -1.67
CA GLU A 308 -4.52 -23.84 -2.45
C GLU A 308 -6.04 -23.80 -2.65
N ASP A 309 -6.80 -23.55 -1.58
CA ASP A 309 -8.27 -23.37 -1.65
C ASP A 309 -8.63 -22.24 -2.63
N LEU A 310 -7.91 -21.11 -2.55
CA LEU A 310 -8.12 -19.94 -3.41
C LEU A 310 -7.82 -20.24 -4.89
N ILE A 311 -6.73 -20.94 -5.17
CA ILE A 311 -6.37 -21.38 -6.53
C ILE A 311 -7.43 -22.33 -7.09
N ALA A 312 -7.88 -23.30 -6.30
CA ALA A 312 -8.89 -24.28 -6.72
C ALA A 312 -10.22 -23.59 -7.06
N SER A 313 -10.68 -22.66 -6.22
CA SER A 313 -11.89 -21.86 -6.48
C SER A 313 -11.76 -21.03 -7.76
N TRP A 314 -10.63 -20.34 -7.92
CA TRP A 314 -10.38 -19.51 -9.09
C TRP A 314 -10.30 -20.31 -10.39
N LEU A 315 -9.66 -21.49 -10.38
CA LEU A 315 -9.59 -22.37 -11.55
C LEU A 315 -10.99 -22.84 -11.95
N HIS A 316 -11.82 -23.28 -10.98
CA HIS A 316 -13.19 -23.73 -11.22
C HIS A 316 -14.07 -22.62 -11.86
N GLU A 317 -13.93 -21.37 -11.42
CA GLU A 317 -14.67 -20.24 -12.00
C GLU A 317 -14.22 -19.87 -13.44
N HIS A 318 -13.01 -20.26 -13.84
CA HIS A 318 -12.39 -19.84 -15.10
C HIS A 318 -12.05 -21.00 -16.07
N GLU A 319 -12.62 -22.20 -15.87
CA GLU A 319 -12.40 -23.38 -16.75
C GLU A 319 -12.82 -23.15 -18.21
N SER A 320 -13.73 -22.19 -18.46
CA SER A 320 -14.21 -21.86 -19.80
C SER A 320 -13.27 -20.91 -20.56
N GLY A 321 -12.21 -21.45 -21.16
CA GLY A 321 -11.50 -20.81 -22.27
C GLY A 321 -10.06 -20.32 -22.04
N ARG A 322 -9.41 -20.69 -20.93
CA ARG A 322 -8.00 -20.35 -20.67
C ARG A 322 -7.04 -21.49 -21.04
N ARG A 323 -5.82 -21.13 -21.47
CA ARG A 323 -4.71 -22.05 -21.82
C ARG A 323 -3.92 -22.58 -20.61
N ILE A 324 -4.30 -22.21 -19.40
CA ILE A 324 -3.59 -22.62 -18.18
C ILE A 324 -4.06 -24.04 -17.82
N THR A 325 -3.14 -24.99 -17.78
CA THR A 325 -3.45 -26.39 -17.48
C THR A 325 -3.57 -26.60 -15.98
N THR A 326 -2.60 -26.08 -15.23
CA THR A 326 -2.47 -26.29 -13.79
C THR A 326 -1.79 -25.09 -13.14
N ILE A 327 -2.25 -24.73 -11.94
CA ILE A 327 -1.58 -23.80 -11.04
C ILE A 327 -1.45 -24.53 -9.71
N THR A 328 -0.25 -24.64 -9.17
CA THR A 328 0.01 -25.32 -7.89
C THR A 328 1.01 -24.54 -7.04
N LEU A 329 1.08 -24.83 -5.74
CA LEU A 329 2.16 -24.30 -4.90
C LEU A 329 3.50 -24.93 -5.26
N SER A 330 4.56 -24.12 -5.28
CA SER A 330 5.91 -24.63 -5.53
C SER A 330 6.47 -25.44 -4.35
N GLU A 331 7.41 -26.33 -4.64
CA GLU A 331 8.15 -27.07 -3.60
C GLU A 331 9.02 -26.15 -2.73
N ARG A 332 9.43 -25.00 -3.26
CA ARG A 332 10.13 -23.95 -2.51
C ARG A 332 9.22 -23.37 -1.44
N ALA A 333 8.00 -22.99 -1.80
CA ALA A 333 7.04 -22.38 -0.88
C ALA A 333 6.74 -23.28 0.32
N LYS A 334 6.50 -24.58 0.10
CA LYS A 334 6.21 -25.55 1.15
C LYS A 334 7.33 -25.72 2.19
N LYS A 335 8.57 -25.40 1.82
CA LYS A 335 9.77 -25.53 2.66
C LYS A 335 10.28 -24.19 3.17
N PHE A 336 9.65 -23.09 2.78
CA PHE A 336 10.10 -21.75 3.10
C PHE A 336 9.91 -21.44 4.59
N ASP A 337 10.91 -20.81 5.20
CA ASP A 337 10.88 -20.34 6.58
C ASP A 337 10.77 -18.82 6.59
N LEU A 338 9.61 -18.30 7.04
CA LEU A 338 9.35 -16.86 7.11
C LEU A 338 10.42 -16.11 7.91
N SER A 339 11.02 -16.73 8.92
CA SER A 339 12.04 -16.08 9.76
C SER A 339 13.32 -15.72 9.01
N GLN A 340 13.54 -16.33 7.84
CA GLN A 340 14.71 -16.11 6.98
C GLN A 340 14.46 -15.07 5.88
N ALA A 341 13.21 -14.59 5.72
CA ALA A 341 12.85 -13.66 4.65
C ALA A 341 13.44 -12.26 4.88
N LYS A 342 14.08 -11.69 3.85
CA LYS A 342 14.61 -10.32 3.90
C LYS A 342 13.56 -9.28 3.50
N ASP A 343 12.62 -9.68 2.66
CA ASP A 343 11.51 -8.88 2.14
C ASP A 343 10.38 -9.77 1.59
N MET A 344 9.32 -9.16 1.06
CA MET A 344 8.18 -9.86 0.48
C MET A 344 8.56 -10.69 -0.76
N ALA A 345 9.50 -10.22 -1.58
CA ALA A 345 9.94 -10.96 -2.76
C ALA A 345 10.53 -12.32 -2.35
N ASP A 346 11.34 -12.38 -1.29
CA ASP A 346 11.82 -13.67 -0.77
C ASP A 346 10.67 -14.64 -0.42
N VAL A 347 9.57 -14.13 0.14
CA VAL A 347 8.41 -14.96 0.55
C VAL A 347 7.58 -15.42 -0.65
N TYR A 348 7.29 -14.51 -1.57
CA TYR A 348 6.27 -14.69 -2.61
C TYR A 348 6.83 -15.01 -4.00
N ALA A 349 8.12 -14.75 -4.26
CA ALA A 349 8.76 -15.15 -5.51
C ALA A 349 8.73 -16.68 -5.64
N ASP A 350 8.40 -17.18 -6.82
CA ASP A 350 8.19 -18.60 -7.09
C ASP A 350 7.19 -19.26 -6.14
N LEU A 351 6.22 -18.54 -5.55
CA LEU A 351 5.20 -19.15 -4.69
C LEU A 351 4.36 -20.18 -5.47
N LEU A 352 4.07 -19.84 -6.73
CA LEU A 352 3.21 -20.61 -7.62
C LEU A 352 4.00 -21.21 -8.77
N HIS A 353 3.67 -22.44 -9.14
CA HIS A 353 4.09 -23.10 -10.37
C HIS A 353 2.91 -23.11 -11.34
N VAL A 354 3.11 -22.57 -12.55
CA VAL A 354 2.05 -22.44 -13.57
C VAL A 354 2.45 -23.21 -14.82
N GLU A 355 1.65 -24.20 -15.22
CA GLU A 355 1.86 -24.94 -16.45
C GLU A 355 0.83 -24.53 -17.52
N TYR A 356 1.34 -24.27 -18.73
CA TYR A 356 0.53 -23.89 -19.87
C TYR A 356 0.34 -25.06 -20.82
N THR A 357 -0.85 -25.21 -21.37
CA THR A 357 -1.10 -26.14 -22.48
C THR A 357 -0.32 -25.64 -23.69
N SER A 358 0.72 -26.37 -24.09
CA SER A 358 1.47 -26.01 -25.29
C SER A 358 0.58 -26.25 -26.52
N SER A 359 -0.02 -25.21 -27.07
CA SER A 359 -0.55 -25.25 -28.42
C SER A 359 0.64 -25.19 -29.39
N SER A 360 1.34 -26.31 -29.58
CA SER A 360 2.46 -26.55 -30.52
C SER A 360 3.63 -25.54 -30.49
N SER A 361 4.83 -26.07 -30.19
CA SER A 361 6.15 -25.43 -30.05
C SER A 361 6.47 -24.82 -28.68
N SER A 362 7.50 -25.39 -28.09
CA SER A 362 7.95 -25.32 -26.70
C SER A 362 8.69 -24.02 -26.37
N SER A 363 8.18 -23.27 -25.40
CA SER A 363 9.00 -22.43 -24.51
C SER A 363 8.39 -22.44 -23.11
N LEU A 364 9.11 -23.05 -22.17
CA LEU A 364 8.80 -23.00 -20.73
C LEU A 364 9.19 -21.61 -20.21
N LYS A 365 8.30 -20.95 -19.47
CA LYS A 365 8.65 -19.78 -18.67
C LYS A 365 8.50 -20.15 -17.20
N HIS A 366 9.60 -20.12 -16.48
CA HIS A 366 9.57 -19.85 -15.04
C HIS A 366 9.32 -18.35 -14.90
N ILE A 367 8.24 -17.97 -14.22
CA ILE A 367 7.91 -16.57 -13.88
C ILE A 367 8.06 -16.43 -12.38
#